data_AF-A0A120FYN6-F1
#
_entry.id   AF-A0A120FYN6-F1
#
_cell.length_a   1.000
_cell.length_b   1.000
_cell.length_c   1.000
_cell.angle_alpha   90.00
_cell.angle_beta   90.00
_cell.angle_gamma   90.00
#
_symmetry.space_group_name_H-M   'P 1'
#
loop_
_entity.id
_entity.type
_entity.pdbx_description
1 polymer ?
#
loop_
_entity_poly.entity_id
_entity_poly.type
_entity_poly.pdbx_seq_one_letter_code
_entity_poly.pdbx_strand_id
1 'polypeptide(L)'
;MDDLQDFKTLLEQICHIAKWSPSTNQLLSIREDIEGVVNLKGRVSSGDVEAIVARRVPDAIYAIFEGVDNSDLKALLLIAQQATASK
;
A
#
# COMPACT_ATOMS: atom_id res chain seq x y z
N MET A 1 15.16 -3.95 -7.12
CA MET A 1 14.74 -4.73 -5.93
C MET A 1 14.40 -3.79 -4.79
N ASP A 2 15.02 -2.60 -4.76
CA ASP A 2 14.67 -1.46 -3.91
C ASP A 2 13.19 -1.05 -3.99
N ASP A 3 12.57 -1.04 -5.18
CA ASP A 3 11.18 -0.59 -5.36
C ASP A 3 10.13 -1.35 -4.54
N LEU A 4 10.37 -2.64 -4.27
CA LEU A 4 9.46 -3.48 -3.49
C LEU A 4 9.65 -3.25 -1.98
N GLN A 5 10.89 -2.97 -1.56
CA GLN A 5 11.20 -2.66 -0.18
C GLN A 5 10.71 -1.25 0.18
N ASP A 6 10.83 -0.30 -0.73
CA ASP A 6 10.27 1.05 -0.60
C ASP A 6 8.74 1.00 -0.57
N PHE A 7 8.14 0.20 -1.46
CA PHE A 7 6.69 -0.01 -1.45
C PHE A 7 6.21 -0.63 -0.13
N LYS A 8 6.93 -1.62 0.40
CA LYS A 8 6.64 -2.22 1.72
C LYS A 8 6.71 -1.17 2.83
N THR A 9 7.78 -0.38 2.88
CA THR A 9 7.99 0.67 3.89
C THR A 9 6.87 1.70 3.84
N LEU A 10 6.42 2.04 2.64
CA LEU A 10 5.39 3.05 2.45
C LEU A 10 3.99 2.55 2.86
N LEU A 11 3.71 1.25 2.64
CA LEU A 11 2.52 0.59 3.19
C LEU A 11 2.56 0.55 4.72
N GLU A 12 3.73 0.30 5.32
CA GLU A 12 3.91 0.33 6.78
C GLU A 12 3.60 1.71 7.36
N GLN A 13 4.03 2.77 6.69
CA GLN A 13 3.77 4.14 7.14
C GLN A 13 2.28 4.51 7.03
N ILE A 14 1.66 4.24 5.88
CA ILE A 14 0.28 4.69 5.60
C ILE A 14 -0.76 3.88 6.35
N CYS A 15 -0.56 2.57 6.45
CA CYS A 15 -1.48 1.70 7.18
C CYS A 15 -1.07 1.55 8.65
N HIS A 16 -0.02 2.25 9.10
CA HIS A 16 0.55 2.12 10.44
C HIS A 16 0.83 0.66 10.83
N ILE A 17 1.41 -0.13 9.92
CA ILE A 17 1.68 -1.57 10.17
C ILE A 17 2.88 -1.68 11.09
N ALA A 18 2.65 -2.14 12.31
CA ALA A 18 3.69 -2.35 13.31
C ALA A 18 4.52 -3.62 13.02
N LYS A 19 3.87 -4.68 12.53
CA LYS A 19 4.52 -5.96 12.26
C LYS A 19 3.79 -6.77 11.20
N TRP A 20 4.51 -7.18 10.17
CA TRP A 20 4.04 -8.09 9.14
C TRP A 20 5.22 -8.69 8.37
N SER A 21 4.99 -9.75 7.61
CA SER A 21 6.01 -10.40 6.78
C SER A 21 5.41 -10.81 5.43
N PRO A 22 5.13 -9.83 4.54
CA PRO A 22 4.52 -10.12 3.25
C PRO A 22 5.53 -10.80 2.34
N SER A 23 5.08 -11.80 1.58
CA SER A 23 5.83 -12.36 0.46
C SER A 23 5.88 -11.36 -0.70
N THR A 24 6.85 -11.53 -1.61
CA THR A 24 6.95 -10.74 -2.84
C THR A 24 5.65 -10.78 -3.65
N ASN A 25 5.02 -11.96 -3.76
CA ASN A 25 3.76 -12.10 -4.48
C ASN A 25 2.62 -11.34 -3.80
N GLN A 26 2.56 -11.31 -2.47
CA GLN A 26 1.57 -10.51 -1.75
C GLN A 26 1.77 -9.00 -1.99
N LEU A 27 3.02 -8.52 -1.98
CA LEU A 27 3.31 -7.12 -2.30
C LEU A 27 2.90 -6.76 -3.72
N LEU A 28 3.15 -7.63 -4.69
CA LEU A 28 2.71 -7.43 -6.08
C LEU A 28 1.18 -7.42 -6.18
N SER A 29 0.47 -8.36 -5.54
CA SER A 29 -0.99 -8.38 -5.52
C SER A 29 -1.59 -7.15 -4.83
N ILE A 30 -0.96 -6.64 -3.76
CA ILE A 30 -1.38 -5.38 -3.12
C ILE A 30 -1.25 -4.21 -4.10
N ARG A 31 -0.15 -4.15 -4.86
CA ARG A 31 0.05 -3.12 -5.89
C ARG A 31 -1.04 -3.17 -6.96
N GLU A 32 -1.30 -4.35 -7.52
CA GLU A 32 -2.34 -4.56 -8.53
C GLU A 32 -3.73 -4.17 -8.01
N ASP A 33 -4.05 -4.51 -6.76
CA ASP A 33 -5.32 -4.15 -6.13
C ASP A 33 -5.45 -2.62 -5.95
N ILE A 34 -4.38 -1.94 -5.53
CA ILE A 34 -4.36 -0.47 -5.38
C ILE A 34 -4.58 0.21 -6.74
N GLU A 35 -3.88 -0.25 -7.78
CA GLU A 35 -4.06 0.25 -9.15
C GLU A 35 -5.48 0.00 -9.64
N GLY A 36 -6.06 -1.16 -9.36
CA GLY A 36 -7.46 -1.47 -9.66
C GLY A 36 -8.43 -0.49 -9.00
N VAL A 37 -8.23 -0.16 -7.72
CA VAL A 37 -9.06 0.83 -7.03
C VAL A 37 -8.90 2.23 -7.62
N VAL A 38 -7.67 2.65 -7.96
CA VAL A 38 -7.42 3.94 -8.61
C VAL A 38 -8.10 4.01 -9.98
N ASN A 39 -8.01 2.95 -10.79
CA ASN A 39 -8.65 2.91 -12.11
C ASN A 39 -10.18 2.95 -12.02
N LEU A 40 -10.77 2.37 -10.96
CA LEU A 40 -12.22 2.35 -10.75
C LEU A 40 -12.77 3.64 -10.13
N LYS A 41 -12.07 4.21 -9.14
CA LYS A 41 -12.56 5.34 -8.32
C LYS A 41 -11.88 6.67 -8.63
N GLY A 42 -10.79 6.67 -9.40
CA GLY A 42 -9.94 7.84 -9.66
C GLY A 42 -9.08 8.29 -8.46
N ARG A 43 -9.27 7.70 -7.29
CA ARG A 43 -8.53 8.00 -6.05
C ARG A 43 -8.48 6.77 -5.14
N VAL A 44 -7.44 6.70 -4.31
CA VAL A 44 -7.29 5.69 -3.26
C VAL A 44 -7.20 6.40 -1.90
N SER A 45 -7.97 5.94 -0.92
CA SER A 45 -7.89 6.42 0.47
C SER A 45 -7.06 5.47 1.33
N SER A 46 -6.58 5.93 2.50
CA SER A 46 -5.86 5.07 3.45
C SER A 46 -6.69 3.85 3.84
N GLY A 47 -8.00 4.02 4.08
CA GLY A 47 -8.92 2.93 4.36
C GLY A 47 -9.07 1.91 3.21
N ASP A 48 -8.95 2.34 1.94
CA ASP A 48 -8.91 1.40 0.81
C ASP A 48 -7.62 0.57 0.84
N VAL A 49 -6.47 1.20 1.13
CA VAL A 49 -5.16 0.53 1.21
C VAL A 49 -5.12 -0.43 2.40
N GLU A 50 -5.57 -0.02 3.57
CA GLU A 50 -5.69 -0.87 4.76
C GLU A 50 -6.56 -2.10 4.48
N ALA A 51 -7.72 -1.90 3.83
CA ALA A 51 -8.61 -3.00 3.47
C ALA A 51 -7.97 -3.98 2.47
N ILE A 52 -7.15 -3.50 1.54
CA ILE A 52 -6.38 -4.33 0.61
C ILE A 52 -5.31 -5.11 1.37
N VAL A 53 -4.52 -4.44 2.22
CA VAL A 53 -3.45 -5.08 2.98
C VAL A 53 -4.01 -6.13 3.94
N ALA A 54 -5.07 -5.81 4.69
CA ALA A 54 -5.73 -6.74 5.58
C ALA A 54 -6.30 -7.98 4.85
N ARG A 55 -6.73 -7.81 3.60
CA ARG A 55 -7.21 -8.93 2.78
C ARG A 55 -6.07 -9.82 2.26
N ARG A 56 -4.95 -9.23 1.88
CA ARG A 56 -3.82 -9.95 1.26
C ARG A 56 -2.85 -10.53 2.30
N VAL A 57 -2.74 -9.89 3.45
CA VAL A 57 -1.85 -10.25 4.56
C VAL A 57 -2.64 -10.15 5.87
N PRO A 58 -3.49 -11.16 6.16
CA PRO A 58 -4.37 -11.12 7.33
C PRO A 58 -3.63 -11.13 8.67
N ASP A 59 -2.38 -11.61 8.68
CA ASP A 59 -1.53 -11.68 9.88
C ASP A 59 -0.79 -10.37 10.18
N ALA A 60 -1.07 -9.30 9.42
CA ALA A 60 -0.49 -7.98 9.67
C ALA A 60 -1.03 -7.39 10.99
N ILE A 61 -0.12 -6.85 11.80
CA ILE A 61 -0.43 -6.18 13.07
C ILE A 61 -0.31 -4.68 12.84
N TYR A 62 -1.40 -3.97 13.10
CA TYR A 62 -1.52 -2.53 12.94
C TYR A 62 -1.31 -1.82 14.28
N ALA A 63 -0.62 -0.69 14.26
CA ALA A 63 -0.52 0.20 15.41
C ALA A 63 -1.79 1.04 15.50
N ILE A 64 -2.40 1.10 16.68
CA ILE A 64 -3.54 1.96 16.95
C ILE A 64 -2.99 3.36 17.26
N PHE A 65 -3.14 4.31 16.33
CA PHE A 65 -2.83 5.72 16.55
C PHE A 65 -4.08 6.58 16.36
N GLU A 66 -4.28 7.53 17.28
CA GLU A 66 -5.30 8.58 17.15
C GLU A 66 -4.81 9.64 16.14
N GLY A 67 -5.31 9.59 14.90
CA GLY A 67 -5.16 10.67 13.91
C GLY A 67 -4.22 10.33 12.74
N VAL A 68 -4.81 10.18 11.54
CA VAL A 68 -4.09 9.94 10.27
C VAL A 68 -3.81 11.28 9.57
N ASP A 69 -2.55 11.55 9.20
CA ASP A 69 -2.16 12.68 8.35
C ASP A 69 -2.31 12.31 6.86
N ASN A 70 -2.82 13.22 6.04
CA ASN A 70 -3.26 12.98 4.65
C ASN A 70 -2.16 13.18 3.59
N SER A 71 -0.93 13.48 4.02
CA SER A 71 0.16 13.90 3.14
C SER A 71 0.88 12.74 2.43
N ASP A 72 0.81 11.51 2.95
CA ASP A 72 1.53 10.33 2.42
C ASP A 72 0.84 9.60 1.24
N LEU A 73 -0.47 9.81 1.04
CA LEU A 73 -1.25 9.08 0.01
C LEU A 73 -0.80 9.36 -1.43
N LYS A 74 -0.23 10.54 -1.69
CA LYS A 74 0.30 10.89 -3.02
C LYS A 74 1.58 10.10 -3.36
N ALA A 75 2.35 9.68 -2.36
CA ALA A 75 3.58 8.94 -2.57
C ALA A 75 3.31 7.49 -3.00
N LEU A 76 2.28 6.81 -2.47
CA LEU A 76 1.83 5.49 -2.96
C LEU A 76 1.50 5.54 -4.45
N LEU A 77 0.73 6.55 -4.84
CA LEU A 77 0.24 6.68 -6.20
C LEU A 77 1.40 6.89 -7.18
N LEU A 78 2.38 7.70 -6.79
CA LEU A 78 3.55 7.97 -7.61
C LEU A 78 4.38 6.70 -7.86
N ILE A 79 4.61 5.89 -6.83
CA ILE A 79 5.39 4.64 -6.95
C ILE A 79 4.64 3.60 -7.79
N ALA A 80 3.32 3.45 -7.59
CA ALA A 80 2.51 2.55 -8.41
C ALA A 80 2.52 2.94 -9.90
N GLN A 81 2.43 4.24 -10.19
CA GLN A 81 2.45 4.73 -11.58
C GLN A 81 3.83 4.60 -12.25
N GLN A 82 4.93 4.88 -11.53
CA GLN A 82 6.28 4.83 -12.11
C GLN A 82 6.73 3.41 -12.47
N ALA A 83 6.26 2.38 -11.76
CA ALA A 83 6.54 0.99 -12.10
C ALA A 83 5.85 0.53 -13.42
N THR A 84 4.81 1.23 -13.86
CA THR A 84 4.05 0.91 -15.08
C THR A 84 4.62 1.61 -16.32
N ALA A 85 5.40 2.68 -16.15
CA ALA A 85 5.99 3.46 -17.25
C ALA A 85 7.31 2.87 -17.79
N SER A 86 7.87 1.82 -17.16
CA SER A 86 9.00 1.07 -17.70
C SER A 86 8.50 -0.15 -18.50
N LYS A 87 7.93 0.11 -19.68
CA LYS A 87 7.68 -0.92 -20.69
C LYS A 87 7.92 -0.39 -22.09
#